data_AF-A0A0K9FEJ2-F1
#
_entry.id   AF-A0A0K9FEJ2-F1
#
_cell.length_a   1.000
_cell.length_b   1.000
_cell.length_c   1.000
_cell.angle_alpha   90.00
_cell.angle_beta   90.00
_cell.angle_gamma   90.00
#
_symmetry.space_group_name_H-M   'P 1'
#
loop_
_entity.id
_entity.type
_entity.pdbx_description
1 polymer ?
#
loop_
_entity_poly.entity_id
_entity_poly.type
_entity_poly.pdbx_seq_one_letter_code
_entity_poly.pdbx_strand_id
1 'polypeptide(L)'
;MKKYIIFFAIGSSILLLFYTGFKLFDNGSFKFALLSYGLFLFIFLYSIIYLFQNKWVPITIQLITLLIVFILPPLIRTEVNFYHYKEDREEIIRMLVDGEIKKEASPNKGFSFYYTPPQYMNAVKSTTIRTGMHSKNKFFVFFQSAEQPFLEMRGLTEGFIYSSTGEFPTAKEFDYYMDYKKIDNHWYFVSDDLERFDSSCLFLCE
;
A
#
# COMPACT_ATOMS: atom_id res chain seq x y z
N MET A 1 3.44 -39.76 -7.93
CA MET A 1 3.64 -38.30 -8.14
C MET A 1 3.16 -37.78 -9.50
N LYS A 2 3.43 -38.48 -10.61
CA LYS A 2 3.07 -38.06 -11.98
C LYS A 2 1.62 -37.60 -12.21
N LYS A 3 0.65 -38.26 -11.58
CA LYS A 3 -0.79 -37.94 -11.70
C LYS A 3 -1.23 -36.76 -10.81
N TYR A 4 -0.42 -36.38 -9.82
CA TYR A 4 -0.79 -35.41 -8.78
C TYR A 4 -0.10 -34.06 -8.93
N ILE A 5 0.87 -33.92 -9.83
CA ILE A 5 1.61 -32.67 -10.04
C ILE A 5 0.71 -31.49 -10.43
N ILE A 6 -0.36 -31.73 -11.21
CA ILE A 6 -1.32 -30.69 -11.56
C ILE A 6 -2.05 -30.20 -10.31
N PHE A 7 -2.53 -31.11 -9.46
CA PHE A 7 -3.17 -30.74 -8.19
C PHE A 7 -2.22 -29.99 -7.26
N PHE A 8 -0.95 -30.39 -7.19
CA PHE A 8 0.04 -29.65 -6.41
C PHE A 8 0.33 -28.27 -6.98
N ALA A 9 0.40 -28.12 -8.31
CA ALA A 9 0.59 -26.83 -8.96
C ALA A 9 -0.57 -25.88 -8.71
N ILE A 10 -1.81 -26.38 -8.78
CA ILE A 10 -3.02 -25.62 -8.44
C ILE A 10 -2.99 -25.26 -6.96
N GLY A 11 -2.76 -26.22 -6.07
CA GLY A 11 -2.75 -26.00 -4.62
C GLY A 11 -1.69 -24.98 -4.19
N SER A 12 -0.46 -25.10 -4.70
CA SER A 12 0.61 -24.14 -4.40
C SER A 12 0.31 -22.76 -4.97
N SER A 13 -0.31 -22.69 -6.16
CA SER A 13 -0.72 -21.43 -6.77
C SER A 13 -1.80 -20.72 -5.97
N ILE A 14 -2.85 -21.44 -5.56
CA ILE A 14 -3.92 -20.89 -4.72
C ILE A 14 -3.34 -20.40 -3.39
N LEU A 15 -2.48 -21.18 -2.75
CA LEU A 15 -1.84 -20.79 -1.50
C LEU A 15 -1.02 -19.50 -1.64
N LEU A 16 -0.26 -19.38 -2.74
CA LEU A 16 0.53 -18.18 -3.01
C LEU A 16 -0.38 -16.97 -3.28
N LEU A 17 -1.43 -17.12 -4.10
CA LEU A 17 -2.39 -16.05 -4.38
C LEU A 17 -3.12 -15.60 -3.12
N PHE A 18 -3.51 -16.54 -2.27
CA PHE A 18 -4.14 -16.26 -0.99
C PHE A 18 -3.20 -15.48 -0.06
N TYR A 19 -1.93 -15.91 0.04
CA TYR A 19 -0.92 -15.15 0.79
C TYR A 19 -0.72 -13.74 0.24
N THR A 20 -0.63 -13.59 -1.08
CA THR A 20 -0.51 -12.28 -1.74
C THR A 20 -1.70 -11.38 -1.40
N GLY A 21 -2.92 -11.92 -1.42
CA GLY A 21 -4.13 -11.21 -1.00
C GLY A 21 -4.06 -10.76 0.46
N PHE A 22 -3.66 -11.65 1.38
CA PHE A 22 -3.49 -11.30 2.80
C PHE A 22 -2.45 -10.20 3.03
N LYS A 23 -1.36 -10.24 2.26
CA LYS A 23 -0.31 -9.22 2.33
C LYS A 23 -0.81 -7.84 1.91
N LEU A 24 -1.81 -7.74 1.04
CA LEU A 24 -2.41 -6.44 0.65
C LEU A 24 -3.11 -5.74 1.83
N PHE A 25 -3.63 -6.50 2.79
CA PHE A 25 -4.27 -5.98 4.00
C PHE A 25 -3.32 -5.91 5.20
N ASP A 26 -2.01 -5.81 4.96
CA ASP A 26 -0.95 -5.80 5.98
C ASP A 26 -0.97 -6.98 6.97
N ASN A 27 -1.70 -8.07 6.65
CA ASN A 27 -1.81 -9.28 7.47
C ASN A 27 -0.78 -10.34 7.07
N GLY A 28 0.35 -9.91 6.51
CA GLY A 28 1.41 -10.78 6.02
C GLY A 28 2.28 -11.33 7.16
N SER A 29 2.15 -12.62 7.48
CA SER A 29 3.07 -13.29 8.42
C SER A 29 4.32 -13.80 7.72
N PHE A 30 5.51 -13.53 8.26
CA PHE A 30 6.79 -14.06 7.73
C PHE A 30 6.79 -15.60 7.64
N LYS A 31 6.22 -16.29 8.63
CA LYS A 31 6.12 -17.77 8.62
C LYS A 31 5.23 -18.24 7.47
N PHE A 32 4.13 -17.54 7.25
CA PHE A 32 3.20 -17.87 6.18
C PHE A 32 3.80 -17.57 4.80
N ALA A 33 4.59 -16.49 4.69
CA ALA A 33 5.37 -16.15 3.51
C ALA A 33 6.37 -17.27 3.16
N LEU A 34 7.14 -17.73 4.14
CA LEU A 34 8.14 -18.78 3.92
C LEU A 34 7.49 -20.08 3.43
N LEU A 35 6.32 -20.43 4.00
CA LEU A 35 5.56 -21.61 3.59
C LEU A 35 5.01 -21.47 2.17
N SER A 36 4.37 -20.34 1.85
CA SER A 36 3.73 -20.11 0.55
C SER A 36 4.75 -20.03 -0.58
N TYR A 37 5.78 -19.21 -0.43
CA TYR A 37 6.86 -19.10 -1.43
C TYR A 37 7.70 -20.37 -1.52
N GLY A 38 8.02 -21.01 -0.39
CA GLY A 38 8.82 -22.24 -0.36
C GLY A 38 8.13 -23.40 -1.08
N LEU A 39 6.84 -23.62 -0.78
CA LEU A 39 6.05 -24.65 -1.45
C LEU A 39 5.89 -24.34 -2.95
N PHE A 40 5.60 -23.09 -3.29
CA PHE A 40 5.47 -22.66 -4.69
C PHE A 40 6.76 -22.91 -5.48
N LEU A 41 7.92 -22.48 -4.95
CA LEU A 41 9.21 -22.66 -5.60
C LEU A 41 9.54 -24.14 -5.82
N PHE A 42 9.29 -24.99 -4.81
CA PHE A 42 9.52 -26.42 -4.93
C PHE A 42 8.69 -27.05 -6.06
N ILE A 43 7.39 -26.75 -6.12
CA ILE A 43 6.51 -27.27 -7.19
C ILE A 43 6.84 -26.65 -8.55
N PHE A 44 7.28 -25.39 -8.59
CA PHE A 44 7.72 -24.74 -9.83
C PHE A 44 8.93 -25.46 -10.44
N LEU A 45 9.97 -25.72 -9.65
CA LEU A 45 11.15 -26.46 -10.11
C LEU A 45 10.78 -27.86 -10.63
N TYR A 46 9.87 -28.56 -9.92
CA TYR A 46 9.40 -29.87 -10.35
C TYR A 46 8.57 -29.80 -11.65
N SER A 47 7.82 -28.71 -11.85
CA SER A 47 7.04 -28.46 -13.07
C SER A 47 7.94 -28.23 -14.29
N ILE A 48 9.10 -27.59 -14.10
CA ILE A 48 10.11 -27.44 -15.17
C ILE A 48 10.67 -28.80 -15.59
N ILE A 49 11.01 -29.68 -14.65
CA ILE A 49 11.48 -31.04 -14.98
C ILE A 49 10.40 -31.79 -15.78
N TYR A 50 9.14 -31.60 -15.40
CA TYR A 50 7.99 -32.23 -16.06
C TYR A 50 7.71 -31.68 -17.47
N LEU A 51 8.13 -30.45 -17.75
CA LEU A 51 8.05 -29.83 -19.06
C LEU A 51 8.77 -30.64 -20.14
N PHE A 52 9.96 -31.15 -19.81
CA PHE A 52 10.75 -32.01 -20.70
C PHE A 52 10.09 -33.35 -21.02
N GLN A 53 9.01 -33.71 -20.31
CA GLN A 53 8.17 -34.89 -20.60
C GLN A 53 6.95 -34.54 -21.48
N ASN A 54 6.96 -33.37 -22.14
CA ASN A 54 5.91 -32.84 -22.99
C ASN A 54 4.58 -32.59 -22.25
N LYS A 55 4.65 -32.25 -20.95
CA LYS A 55 3.50 -31.96 -20.09
C LYS A 55 3.59 -30.51 -19.61
N TRP A 56 2.96 -29.62 -20.37
CA TRP A 56 3.08 -28.17 -20.21
C TRP A 56 2.10 -27.58 -19.18
N VAL A 57 1.00 -28.27 -18.88
CA VAL A 57 -0.07 -27.75 -18.02
C VAL A 57 0.42 -27.27 -16.64
N PRO A 58 1.26 -28.02 -15.89
CA PRO A 58 1.72 -27.54 -14.58
C PRO A 58 2.54 -26.27 -14.65
N ILE A 59 3.44 -26.13 -15.63
CA ILE A 59 4.27 -24.93 -15.77
C ILE A 59 3.42 -23.73 -16.20
N THR A 60 2.43 -23.92 -17.08
CA THR A 60 1.52 -22.85 -17.50
C THR A 60 0.76 -22.28 -16.31
N ILE A 61 0.24 -23.13 -15.41
CA ILE A 61 -0.46 -22.68 -14.19
C ILE A 61 0.46 -21.80 -13.34
N GLN A 62 1.69 -22.26 -13.08
CA GLN A 62 2.63 -21.49 -12.25
C GLN A 62 3.05 -20.18 -12.90
N LEU A 63 3.26 -20.14 -14.22
CA LEU A 63 3.61 -18.92 -14.95
C LEU A 63 2.48 -17.87 -14.90
N ILE A 64 1.23 -18.31 -15.06
CA ILE A 64 0.05 -17.44 -14.90
C ILE A 64 0.00 -16.91 -13.46
N THR A 65 0.21 -17.77 -12.46
CA THR A 65 0.24 -17.35 -11.06
C THR A 65 1.33 -16.33 -10.79
N LEU A 66 2.55 -16.53 -11.30
CA LEU A 66 3.64 -15.56 -11.18
C LEU A 66 3.26 -14.22 -11.80
N LEU A 67 2.67 -14.24 -13.00
CA LEU A 67 2.20 -13.03 -13.68
C LEU A 67 1.20 -12.26 -12.82
N ILE A 68 0.21 -12.95 -12.24
CA ILE A 68 -0.76 -12.32 -11.33
C ILE A 68 -0.06 -11.75 -10.09
N VAL A 69 0.82 -12.52 -9.44
CA VAL A 69 1.48 -12.11 -8.19
C VAL A 69 2.44 -10.95 -8.38
N PHE A 70 3.07 -10.81 -9.56
CA PHE A 70 3.98 -9.71 -9.84
C PHE A 70 3.26 -8.47 -10.37
N ILE A 71 2.25 -8.64 -11.24
CA ILE A 71 1.59 -7.51 -11.89
C ILE A 71 0.48 -6.93 -11.02
N LEU A 72 -0.37 -7.76 -10.42
CA LEU A 72 -1.60 -7.27 -9.78
C LEU A 72 -1.32 -6.44 -8.51
N PRO A 73 -0.48 -6.87 -7.55
CA PRO A 73 -0.35 -6.15 -6.28
C PRO A 73 0.10 -4.69 -6.44
N PRO A 74 1.12 -4.34 -7.25
CA PRO A 74 1.48 -2.94 -7.48
C PRO A 74 0.31 -2.08 -7.96
N LEU A 75 -0.57 -2.61 -8.81
CA LEU A 75 -1.68 -1.85 -9.41
C LEU A 75 -2.78 -1.49 -8.40
N ILE A 76 -3.08 -2.39 -7.46
CA ILE A 76 -4.23 -2.26 -6.54
C ILE A 76 -3.86 -1.98 -5.08
N ARG A 77 -2.59 -2.13 -4.69
CA ARG A 77 -2.17 -2.01 -3.28
C ARG A 77 -2.52 -0.65 -2.69
N THR A 78 -2.34 0.42 -3.45
CA THR A 78 -2.66 1.79 -3.02
C THR A 78 -4.15 1.94 -2.72
N GLU A 79 -5.03 1.44 -3.58
CA GLU A 79 -6.48 1.52 -3.39
C GLU A 79 -6.92 0.67 -2.20
N VAL A 80 -6.43 -0.57 -2.11
CA VAL A 80 -6.73 -1.45 -0.98
C VAL A 80 -6.28 -0.78 0.33
N ASN A 81 -5.08 -0.22 0.38
CA ASN A 81 -4.59 0.49 1.56
C ASN A 81 -5.43 1.74 1.88
N PHE A 82 -5.87 2.47 0.85
CA PHE A 82 -6.73 3.63 1.04
C PHE A 82 -8.04 3.24 1.73
N TYR A 83 -8.80 2.34 1.10
CA TYR A 83 -10.13 1.95 1.56
C TYR A 83 -10.10 1.12 2.85
N HIS A 84 -9.06 0.31 3.06
CA HIS A 84 -8.95 -0.48 4.28
C HIS A 84 -8.79 0.38 5.54
N TYR A 85 -8.06 1.50 5.45
CA TYR A 85 -7.78 2.40 6.57
C TYR A 85 -8.53 3.73 6.49
N LYS A 86 -9.49 3.89 5.57
CA LYS A 86 -10.17 5.16 5.36
C LYS A 86 -10.89 5.65 6.62
N GLU A 87 -11.67 4.78 7.26
CA GLU A 87 -12.43 5.12 8.48
C GLU A 87 -11.50 5.54 9.63
N ASP A 88 -10.40 4.81 9.83
CA ASP A 88 -9.36 5.16 10.82
C ASP A 88 -8.78 6.56 10.56
N ARG A 89 -8.49 6.88 9.30
CA ARG A 89 -7.93 8.19 8.92
C ARG A 89 -8.94 9.31 9.09
N GLU A 90 -10.21 9.07 8.79
CA GLU A 90 -11.30 10.01 9.05
C GLU A 90 -11.49 10.26 10.55
N GLU A 91 -11.36 9.23 11.38
CA GLU A 91 -11.37 9.39 12.83
C GLU A 91 -10.16 10.20 13.33
N ILE A 92 -8.96 9.95 12.79
CA ILE A 92 -7.77 10.77 13.07
C ILE A 92 -8.00 12.23 12.70
N ILE A 93 -8.61 12.52 11.55
CA ILE A 93 -8.96 13.88 11.15
C ILE A 93 -9.90 14.53 12.17
N ARG A 94 -10.93 13.81 12.64
CA ARG A 94 -11.83 14.30 13.69
C ARG A 94 -11.07 14.64 14.97
N MET A 95 -10.24 13.72 15.47
CA MET A 95 -9.43 13.93 16.67
C MET A 95 -8.43 15.10 16.53
N LEU A 96 -7.89 15.34 15.32
CA LEU A 96 -7.03 16.50 15.03
C LEU A 96 -7.81 17.82 15.15
N VAL A 97 -9.02 17.87 14.59
CA VAL A 97 -9.89 19.07 14.64
C VAL A 97 -10.36 19.36 16.06
N ASP A 98 -10.68 18.32 16.82
CA ASP A 98 -11.12 18.41 18.21
C ASP A 98 -9.96 18.71 19.18
N GLY A 99 -8.70 18.58 18.73
CA GLY A 99 -7.51 18.85 19.52
C GLY A 99 -7.15 17.74 20.50
N GLU A 100 -7.65 16.53 20.29
CA GLU A 100 -7.40 15.36 21.13
C GLU A 100 -5.99 14.78 20.91
N ILE A 101 -5.41 15.01 19.73
CA ILE A 101 -4.07 14.52 19.41
C ILE A 101 -3.01 15.52 19.88
N LYS A 102 -2.03 15.02 20.64
CA LYS A 102 -0.91 15.84 21.13
C LYS A 102 -0.02 16.31 19.97
N LYS A 103 0.17 17.62 19.88
CA LYS A 103 1.10 18.27 18.97
C LYS A 103 2.55 18.04 19.41
N GLU A 104 3.44 17.76 18.46
CA GLU A 104 4.88 17.70 18.68
C GLU A 104 5.46 19.11 18.87
N ALA A 105 6.46 19.22 19.75
CA ALA A 105 7.17 20.47 20.03
C ALA A 105 8.17 20.81 18.91
N SER A 106 7.70 20.96 17.67
CA SER A 106 8.54 21.33 16.52
C SER A 106 8.25 22.77 16.05
N PRO A 107 9.29 23.61 15.82
CA PRO A 107 9.14 25.03 15.49
C PRO A 107 8.93 25.31 14.00
N ASN A 108 8.60 24.30 13.18
CA ASN A 108 8.50 24.47 11.73
C ASN A 108 7.37 25.44 11.33
N LYS A 109 7.73 26.46 10.55
CA LYS A 109 6.79 27.44 10.01
C LYS A 109 6.05 26.81 8.82
N GLY A 110 4.74 26.58 8.96
CA GLY A 110 3.85 26.21 7.84
C GLY A 110 3.14 24.85 7.99
N PHE A 111 3.72 23.90 8.74
CA PHE A 111 3.08 22.60 9.03
C PHE A 111 3.37 22.18 10.47
N SER A 112 2.45 21.41 11.06
CA SER A 112 2.52 20.88 12.41
C SER A 112 2.59 19.36 12.37
N PHE A 113 3.40 18.79 13.26
CA PHE A 113 3.43 17.35 13.50
C PHE A 113 2.61 17.02 14.75
N TYR A 114 1.86 15.93 14.67
CA TYR A 114 1.05 15.40 15.76
C TYR A 114 1.44 13.95 16.01
N TYR A 115 1.46 13.52 17.27
CA TYR A 115 1.81 12.12 17.58
C TYR A 115 0.71 11.18 17.13
N THR A 116 1.06 10.15 16.37
CA THR A 116 0.11 9.12 15.95
C THR A 116 -0.38 8.35 17.17
N PRO A 117 -1.71 8.26 17.43
CA PRO A 117 -2.22 7.40 18.48
C PRO A 117 -1.85 5.94 18.19
N PRO A 118 -1.39 5.15 19.18
CA PRO A 118 -0.82 3.82 18.93
C PRO A 118 -1.75 2.86 18.16
N GLN A 119 -3.06 2.97 18.37
CA GLN A 119 -4.05 2.14 17.69
C GLN A 119 -4.15 2.40 16.18
N TYR A 120 -3.75 3.58 15.70
CA TYR A 120 -3.81 3.95 14.28
C TYR A 120 -2.44 3.91 13.59
N MET A 121 -1.43 3.28 14.20
CA MET A 121 -0.09 3.20 13.62
C MET A 121 -0.09 2.57 12.22
N ASN A 122 -0.98 1.60 11.97
CA ASN A 122 -1.09 0.97 10.67
C ASN A 122 -1.73 1.87 9.60
N ALA A 123 -2.67 2.75 9.98
CA ALA A 123 -3.33 3.68 9.06
C ALA A 123 -2.42 4.86 8.66
N VAL A 124 -1.52 5.28 9.56
CA VAL A 124 -0.60 6.40 9.35
C VAL A 124 0.77 5.95 8.84
N LYS A 125 1.20 4.73 9.19
CA LYS A 125 2.53 4.14 8.92
C LYS A 125 3.73 4.96 9.43
N SER A 126 3.48 5.94 10.29
CA SER A 126 4.46 6.85 10.87
C SER A 126 4.10 7.16 12.33
N THR A 127 5.11 7.45 13.14
CA THR A 127 4.93 7.89 14.54
C THR A 127 4.37 9.30 14.67
N THR A 128 4.41 10.07 13.58
CA THR A 128 3.85 11.41 13.51
C THR A 128 2.98 11.60 12.26
N ILE A 129 1.97 12.44 12.41
CA ILE A 129 1.04 12.88 11.36
C ILE A 129 1.43 14.30 10.96
N ARG A 130 1.67 14.54 9.68
CA ARG A 130 1.98 15.86 9.13
C ARG A 130 0.68 16.57 8.76
N THR A 131 0.53 17.81 9.23
CA THR A 131 -0.68 18.61 9.01
C THR A 131 -0.37 20.05 8.62
N GLY A 132 -1.14 20.64 7.72
CA GLY A 132 -1.12 22.05 7.36
C GLY A 132 -2.39 22.72 7.84
N MET A 133 -2.40 23.25 9.05
CA MET A 133 -3.60 23.75 9.72
C MET A 133 -3.66 25.28 9.63
N HIS A 134 -4.35 25.80 8.62
CA HIS A 134 -4.46 27.25 8.36
C HIS A 134 -5.67 27.86 9.09
N SER A 135 -6.77 27.11 9.19
CA SER A 135 -7.94 27.42 10.01
C SER A 135 -8.73 26.15 10.33
N LYS A 136 -9.78 26.24 11.16
CA LYS A 136 -10.70 25.10 11.40
C LYS A 136 -11.38 24.59 10.12
N ASN A 137 -11.57 25.46 9.13
CA ASN A 137 -12.28 25.14 7.90
C ASN A 137 -11.33 24.84 6.72
N LYS A 138 -10.04 25.17 6.86
CA LYS A 138 -9.02 24.97 5.83
C LYS A 138 -7.79 24.33 6.45
N PHE A 139 -7.69 23.02 6.30
CA PHE A 139 -6.57 22.24 6.78
C PHE A 139 -6.29 21.04 5.86
N PHE A 140 -5.05 20.58 5.92
CA PHE A 140 -4.56 19.44 5.15
C PHE A 140 -3.88 18.44 6.07
N VAL A 141 -4.05 17.14 5.79
CA VAL A 141 -3.45 16.05 6.59
C VAL A 141 -2.83 15.04 5.65
N PHE A 142 -1.59 14.63 5.92
CA PHE A 142 -0.91 13.59 5.15
C PHE A 142 -0.83 12.27 5.92
N PHE A 143 -1.13 11.19 5.22
CA PHE A 143 -1.04 9.80 5.68
C PHE A 143 -0.14 9.01 4.74
N GLN A 144 0.83 8.29 5.26
CA GLN A 144 1.72 7.48 4.41
C GLN A 144 1.01 6.18 3.98
N SER A 145 1.09 5.85 2.69
CA SER A 145 0.45 4.66 2.09
C SER A 145 1.33 3.42 2.18
N ALA A 146 2.63 3.59 1.92
CA ALA A 146 3.60 2.51 1.81
C ALA A 146 4.54 2.47 3.00
N GLU A 147 4.92 1.26 3.43
CA GLU A 147 6.09 1.09 4.29
C GLU A 147 7.32 1.64 3.55
N GLN A 148 8.13 2.45 4.23
CA GLN A 148 9.41 2.90 3.68
C GLN A 148 10.23 1.66 3.27
N PRO A 149 10.67 1.56 2.00
CA PRO A 149 11.51 0.46 1.58
C PRO A 149 12.81 0.48 2.39
N PHE A 150 13.13 -0.63 3.04
CA PHE A 150 14.28 -0.71 3.96
C PHE A 150 15.65 -0.41 3.31
N LEU A 151 15.73 -0.41 1.97
CA LEU A 151 16.94 -0.15 1.18
C LEU A 151 16.95 1.22 0.48
N GLU A 152 15.85 1.94 0.47
CA GLU A 152 15.78 3.22 -0.23
C GLU A 152 16.23 4.34 0.71
N MET A 153 17.42 4.92 0.43
CA MET A 153 18.02 5.99 1.25
C MET A 153 17.28 7.33 1.11
N ARG A 154 16.45 7.49 0.08
CA ARG A 154 15.43 8.55 0.01
C ARG A 154 14.13 7.93 0.48
N GLY A 155 13.60 8.39 1.61
CA GLY A 155 12.29 7.94 2.05
C GLY A 155 11.27 8.31 1.00
N LEU A 156 10.60 7.32 0.42
CA LEU A 156 9.46 7.55 -0.47
C LEU A 156 8.40 8.34 0.27
N THR A 157 7.98 9.45 -0.34
CA THR A 157 6.86 10.28 0.13
C THR A 157 5.60 9.95 -0.66
N GLU A 158 5.25 8.67 -0.61
CA GLU A 158 4.01 8.13 -1.13
C GLU A 158 2.93 8.12 -0.04
N GLY A 159 1.74 8.62 -0.37
CA GLY A 159 0.66 8.65 0.60
C GLY A 159 -0.61 9.32 0.11
N PHE A 160 -1.45 9.68 1.08
CA PHE A 160 -2.74 10.31 0.88
C PHE A 160 -2.76 11.66 1.57
N ILE A 161 -3.26 12.67 0.86
CA ILE A 161 -3.56 13.99 1.41
C ILE A 161 -5.08 14.11 1.54
N TYR A 162 -5.53 14.43 2.75
CA TYR A 162 -6.87 14.93 2.99
C TYR A 162 -6.90 16.45 2.90
N SER A 163 -7.92 17.01 2.25
CA SER A 163 -8.19 18.44 2.18
C SER A 163 -9.59 18.75 2.72
N SER A 164 -9.69 19.58 3.76
CA SER A 164 -10.99 19.94 4.33
C SER A 164 -11.90 20.72 3.38
N THR A 165 -11.34 21.35 2.34
CA THR A 165 -12.09 22.14 1.35
C THR A 165 -12.36 21.39 0.06
N GLY A 166 -11.81 20.18 -0.11
CA GLY A 166 -11.87 19.45 -1.38
C GLY A 166 -11.04 20.09 -2.51
N GLU A 167 -10.15 21.03 -2.19
CA GLU A 167 -9.17 21.60 -3.10
C GLU A 167 -7.78 21.06 -2.75
N PHE A 168 -6.98 20.65 -3.74
CA PHE A 168 -5.62 20.19 -3.50
C PHE A 168 -4.75 21.35 -2.97
N PRO A 169 -3.90 21.13 -1.93
CA PRO A 169 -3.08 22.20 -1.38
C PRO A 169 -2.06 22.73 -2.39
N THR A 170 -1.82 24.04 -2.35
CA THR A 170 -0.67 24.61 -3.04
C THR A 170 0.62 24.28 -2.27
N ALA A 171 1.77 24.31 -2.96
CA ALA A 171 3.06 24.04 -2.32
C ALA A 171 3.42 24.99 -1.15
N LYS A 172 2.79 26.17 -1.10
CA LYS A 172 2.93 27.11 0.03
C LYS A 172 2.10 26.70 1.25
N GLU A 173 1.00 26.01 1.04
CA GLU A 173 0.05 25.61 2.08
C GLU A 173 0.40 24.27 2.70
N PHE A 174 1.00 23.40 1.90
CA PHE A 174 1.49 22.09 2.27
C PHE A 174 2.70 21.86 1.38
N ASP A 175 3.90 21.94 1.96
CA ASP A 175 5.21 21.85 1.27
C ASP A 175 5.35 20.53 0.50
N TYR A 176 4.75 20.54 -0.70
CA TYR A 176 4.49 19.42 -1.60
C TYR A 176 4.49 19.95 -3.04
N TYR A 177 5.31 19.34 -3.90
CA TYR A 177 5.57 19.79 -5.27
C TYR A 177 5.37 18.68 -6.31
N MET A 178 4.43 17.75 -6.05
CA MET A 178 4.35 16.49 -6.80
C MET A 178 2.97 16.28 -7.39
N ASP A 179 2.93 15.47 -8.44
CA ASP A 179 1.70 15.09 -9.11
C ASP A 179 0.75 14.39 -8.13
N TYR A 180 -0.55 14.56 -8.38
CA TYR A 180 -1.59 14.00 -7.55
C TYR A 180 -2.66 13.34 -8.41
N LYS A 181 -3.28 12.30 -7.87
CA LYS A 181 -4.50 11.71 -8.40
C LYS A 181 -5.60 11.86 -7.36
N LYS A 182 -6.81 12.21 -7.76
CA LYS A 182 -7.95 12.26 -6.85
C LYS A 182 -8.47 10.83 -6.67
N ILE A 183 -8.49 10.33 -5.43
CA ILE A 183 -8.93 8.95 -5.13
C ILE A 183 -10.34 8.90 -4.54
N ASP A 184 -10.77 9.98 -3.90
CA ASP A 184 -12.12 10.13 -3.34
C ASP A 184 -12.41 11.62 -3.12
N ASN A 185 -13.61 11.94 -2.66
CA ASN A 185 -13.95 13.29 -2.24
C ASN A 185 -13.02 13.73 -1.11
N HIS A 186 -12.35 14.88 -1.27
CA HIS A 186 -11.37 15.44 -0.33
C HIS A 186 -10.07 14.65 -0.18
N TRP A 187 -9.88 13.55 -0.92
CA TRP A 187 -8.72 12.68 -0.79
C TRP A 187 -7.91 12.60 -2.09
N TYR A 188 -6.60 12.71 -1.95
CA TYR A 188 -5.66 12.72 -3.06
C TYR A 188 -4.51 11.76 -2.78
N PHE A 189 -4.18 10.92 -3.75
CA PHE A 189 -2.96 10.12 -3.75
C PHE A 189 -1.79 10.95 -4.31
N VAL A 190 -0.64 10.90 -3.63
CA VAL A 190 0.59 11.61 -4.01
C VAL A 190 1.79 10.69 -3.88
N SER A 191 2.81 10.90 -4.71
CA SER A 191 4.06 10.14 -4.71
C SER A 191 5.21 10.95 -5.29
N ASP A 192 6.45 10.72 -4.83
CA ASP A 192 7.69 11.21 -5.47
C ASP A 192 8.22 10.30 -6.57
N ASP A 193 7.78 9.04 -6.59
CA ASP A 193 8.16 8.08 -7.60
C ASP A 193 7.14 8.13 -8.74
N LEU A 194 7.55 8.74 -9.87
CA LEU A 194 6.71 8.89 -11.06
C LEU A 194 6.29 7.52 -11.65
N GLU A 195 7.18 6.53 -11.65
CA GLU A 195 6.88 5.22 -12.22
C GLU A 195 5.83 4.49 -11.38
N ARG A 196 5.96 4.55 -10.05
CA ARG A 196 4.94 4.05 -9.14
C ARG A 196 3.67 4.87 -9.22
N PHE A 197 3.76 6.19 -9.30
CA PHE A 197 2.60 7.06 -9.40
C PHE A 197 1.74 6.72 -10.62
N ASP A 198 2.37 6.55 -11.79
CA ASP A 198 1.71 6.22 -13.04
C ASP A 198 1.06 4.85 -13.00
N SER A 199 1.77 3.86 -12.43
CA SER A 199 1.28 2.47 -12.34
C SER A 199 0.33 2.20 -11.18
N SER A 200 0.26 3.09 -10.18
CA SER A 200 -0.60 2.95 -9.01
C SER A 200 -1.99 3.54 -9.23
N CYS A 201 -2.95 3.02 -8.46
CA CYS A 201 -4.32 3.50 -8.43
C CYS A 201 -4.97 3.46 -9.82
N LEU A 202 -4.98 2.27 -10.42
CA LEU A 202 -5.38 2.08 -11.81
C LEU A 202 -6.90 2.25 -12.02
N PHE A 203 -7.72 1.95 -11.01
CA PHE A 203 -9.16 1.75 -11.19
C PHE A 203 -10.02 2.88 -10.63
N LEU A 204 -9.58 3.52 -9.54
CA LEU A 204 -10.41 4.41 -8.72
C LEU A 204 -9.85 5.84 -8.62
N CYS A 205 -8.70 6.11 -9.23
CA CYS A 205 -8.12 7.45 -9.26
C CYS A 205 -8.46 8.20 -10.55
N GLU A 206 -8.77 9.48 -10.41
CA GLU A 206 -8.96 10.46 -11.49
C GLU A 206 -7.82 11.48 -11.56
#